data_AF-A0A966SC92-F1
#
_entry.id   AF-A0A966SC92-F1
#
_cell.length_a   1.000
_cell.length_b   1.000
_cell.length_c   1.000
_cell.angle_alpha   90.00
_cell.angle_beta   90.00
_cell.angle_gamma   90.00
#
_symmetry.space_group_name_H-M   'P 1'
#
loop_
_entity.id
_entity.type
_entity.pdbx_description
1 polymer ?
#
loop_
_entity_poly.entity_id
_entity_poly.type
_entity_poly.pdbx_seq_one_letter_code
_entity_poly.pdbx_strand_id
1 'polypeptide(L)'
;MLKMSGPVATRRRATTADILPQLASETSAGSETGAPSVSAPTPTAIHLRSALTVESAMDKLGEGGTLVKLSDGTFARSLTVADVLNGQQVLLAKWVRKFTNWGVRQVSLAGWREHVVPVLEHRFAAEKTPVLAVEYPKAVRLKDEFAEHVPEVGLGQIRAVVALDQLTLKACVDAHGIALWRPPEREVFPQDCARCAGVPDCKQLPTGAGVATIWRRLGLVDAGGVPTRRGRIVSFFHSGDGLAIAAALEDESLSIVDFSYELANLHAGHRFAKGDARWEGRIALACQRLFGPQTITGYLDNGVPPEYGAGAEEIAADVHRDPLGKNGWVTEFLGVGDIDRMIIEWRSVLRQVAHAPDLDWPRWRDFQARAKAILRETDSPTLTDLPPLDYAQTKRVNHQLSLRRH
;
A
#
# COMPACT_ATOMS: atom_id res chain seq x y z
N MET A 1 -22.84 -20.54 -19.33
CA MET A 1 -21.49 -20.53 -19.96
C MET A 1 -20.45 -20.48 -18.86
N LEU A 2 -19.68 -21.55 -18.70
CA LEU A 2 -18.76 -21.79 -17.57
C LEU A 2 -17.59 -20.78 -17.57
N LYS A 3 -17.35 -20.15 -16.41
CA LYS A 3 -16.12 -19.41 -16.11
C LYS A 3 -14.99 -20.40 -15.86
N MET A 4 -13.95 -20.37 -16.69
CA MET A 4 -12.68 -21.05 -16.41
C MET A 4 -11.79 -20.12 -15.57
N SER A 5 -11.71 -20.38 -14.27
CA SER A 5 -10.69 -19.80 -13.39
C SER A 5 -9.38 -20.53 -13.60
N GLY A 6 -8.34 -19.82 -14.06
CA GLY A 6 -6.96 -20.31 -14.03
C GLY A 6 -6.46 -20.47 -12.59
N PRO A 7 -5.46 -21.34 -12.35
CA PRO A 7 -5.00 -21.64 -11.00
C PRO A 7 -4.27 -20.45 -10.39
N VAL A 8 -4.87 -19.88 -9.34
CA VAL A 8 -4.16 -19.02 -8.38
C VAL A 8 -3.17 -19.92 -7.64
N ALA A 9 -1.89 -19.58 -7.70
CA ALA A 9 -0.84 -20.22 -6.91
C ALA A 9 -1.15 -20.08 -5.42
N THR A 10 -1.91 -21.02 -4.89
CA THR A 10 -2.07 -21.22 -3.46
C THR A 10 -0.85 -21.99 -3.00
N ARG A 11 -0.08 -21.41 -2.05
CA ARG A 11 0.90 -22.18 -1.28
C ARG A 11 0.15 -23.26 -0.49
N ARG A 12 -0.10 -24.41 -1.11
CA ARG A 12 -0.51 -25.61 -0.39
C ARG A 12 0.71 -26.14 0.35
N ARG A 13 0.58 -26.25 1.68
CA ARG A 13 1.48 -27.08 2.48
C ARG A 13 1.21 -28.53 2.10
N ALA A 14 2.20 -29.20 1.53
CA ALA A 14 2.14 -30.66 1.34
C ALA A 14 2.44 -31.32 2.69
N THR A 15 1.46 -32.05 3.24
CA THR A 15 1.65 -33.01 4.32
C THR A 15 2.19 -34.32 3.75
N THR A 16 3.12 -34.94 4.48
CA THR A 16 3.88 -36.15 4.12
C THR A 16 3.03 -37.45 4.14
N ALA A 17 1.78 -37.40 3.67
CA ALA A 17 0.86 -38.55 3.69
C ALA A 17 0.40 -39.01 2.30
N ASP A 18 0.63 -38.25 1.22
CA ASP A 18 0.00 -38.52 -0.09
C ASP A 18 0.92 -39.12 -1.18
N ILE A 19 2.05 -39.74 -0.83
CA ILE A 19 2.88 -40.44 -1.83
C ILE A 19 3.36 -41.78 -1.29
N LEU A 20 2.54 -42.81 -1.49
CA LEU A 20 2.98 -44.20 -1.56
C LEU A 20 2.14 -44.89 -2.64
N PRO A 21 2.82 -45.59 -3.56
CA PRO A 21 2.44 -46.97 -3.77
C PRO A 21 3.62 -47.93 -3.59
N GLN A 22 3.27 -49.10 -3.03
CA GLN A 22 4.07 -50.29 -2.86
C GLN A 22 4.37 -51.01 -4.18
N LEU A 23 5.31 -51.96 -4.09
CA LEU A 23 5.63 -53.11 -4.97
C LEU A 23 6.57 -52.80 -6.16
N ALA A 24 7.59 -53.60 -6.49
CA ALA A 24 8.05 -54.90 -5.99
C ALA A 24 9.51 -55.12 -6.40
N SER A 25 10.11 -56.12 -5.75
CA SER A 25 11.39 -56.75 -6.00
C SER A 25 11.70 -57.09 -7.46
N GLU A 26 12.92 -56.78 -7.91
CA GLU A 26 13.66 -57.63 -8.84
C GLU A 26 15.17 -57.42 -8.65
N THR A 27 15.87 -58.54 -8.54
CA THR A 27 17.30 -58.71 -8.27
C THR A 27 18.07 -58.66 -9.59
N SER A 28 19.12 -57.84 -9.69
CA SER A 28 20.27 -58.17 -10.55
C SER A 28 21.53 -57.42 -10.11
N ALA A 29 22.59 -58.20 -9.90
CA ALA A 29 23.93 -57.78 -9.54
C ALA A 29 24.63 -56.98 -10.66
N GLY A 30 25.60 -56.12 -10.29
CA GLY A 30 26.66 -55.73 -11.22
C GLY A 30 27.29 -54.35 -11.01
N SER A 31 28.57 -54.40 -10.67
CA SER A 31 29.64 -53.40 -10.87
C SER A 31 29.62 -52.09 -10.08
N GLU A 32 30.55 -52.08 -9.12
CA GLU A 32 31.19 -50.94 -8.50
C GLU A 32 31.82 -49.99 -9.54
N THR A 33 31.52 -48.71 -9.42
CA THR A 33 32.44 -47.63 -9.81
C THR A 33 32.31 -46.51 -8.78
N GLY A 34 33.42 -46.24 -8.09
CA GLY A 34 33.49 -45.30 -6.97
C GLY A 34 33.10 -43.88 -7.36
N ALA A 35 32.06 -43.38 -6.72
CA ALA A 35 31.81 -41.95 -6.57
C ALA A 35 32.31 -41.51 -5.18
N PRO A 36 32.93 -40.33 -5.04
CA PRO A 36 33.36 -39.85 -3.74
C PRO A 36 32.13 -39.69 -2.85
N SER A 37 32.12 -40.39 -1.72
CA SER A 37 31.09 -40.25 -0.70
C SER A 37 31.13 -38.82 -0.18
N VAL A 38 30.26 -37.97 -0.72
CA VAL A 38 29.90 -36.71 -0.07
C VAL A 38 29.29 -37.13 1.26
N SER A 39 30.08 -36.98 2.33
CA SER A 39 29.63 -37.21 3.69
C SER A 39 28.31 -36.49 3.89
N ALA A 40 27.22 -37.25 4.06
CA ALA A 40 25.93 -36.68 4.40
C ALA A 40 26.15 -35.75 5.61
N PRO A 41 25.67 -34.49 5.57
CA PRO A 41 25.79 -33.62 6.72
C PRO A 41 25.15 -34.34 7.90
N THR A 42 25.95 -34.56 8.96
CA THR A 42 25.50 -35.15 10.21
C THR A 42 24.21 -34.45 10.61
N PRO A 43 23.10 -35.17 10.89
CA PRO A 43 21.83 -34.54 11.17
C PRO A 43 22.00 -33.59 12.35
N THR A 44 21.96 -32.28 12.08
CA THR A 44 22.03 -31.26 13.12
C THR A 44 20.88 -31.53 14.06
N ALA A 45 21.19 -31.88 15.32
CA ALA A 45 20.16 -32.14 16.31
C ALA A 45 19.27 -30.89 16.44
N ILE A 46 18.00 -31.03 16.07
CA ILE A 46 17.02 -29.95 16.16
C ILE A 46 16.63 -29.84 17.64
N HIS A 47 17.06 -28.76 18.29
CA HIS A 47 16.70 -28.47 19.66
C HIS A 47 15.52 -27.48 19.70
N LEU A 48 14.36 -27.97 20.11
CA LEU A 48 13.19 -27.12 20.36
C LEU A 48 13.45 -26.24 21.59
N ARG A 49 13.09 -24.96 21.49
CA ARG A 49 13.13 -24.01 22.61
C ARG A 49 11.85 -23.19 22.62
N SER A 50 11.46 -22.73 23.81
CA SER A 50 10.29 -21.87 23.96
C SER A 50 10.45 -20.58 23.15
N ALA A 51 9.38 -20.14 22.49
CA ALA A 51 9.36 -18.85 21.79
C ALA A 51 9.61 -17.68 22.77
N LEU A 52 9.24 -17.83 24.05
CA LEU A 52 9.47 -16.83 25.09
C LEU A 52 10.94 -16.53 25.35
N THR A 53 11.87 -17.38 24.91
CA THR A 53 13.32 -17.15 25.05
C THR A 53 13.95 -16.61 23.77
N VAL A 54 13.15 -16.34 22.73
CA VAL A 54 13.61 -15.85 21.42
C VAL A 54 13.13 -14.42 21.21
N GLU A 55 14.06 -13.46 21.26
CA GLU A 55 13.78 -12.03 21.14
C GLU A 55 12.95 -11.69 19.89
N SER A 56 13.37 -12.19 18.73
CA SER A 56 12.67 -11.95 17.46
C SER A 56 11.24 -12.51 17.39
N ALA A 57 10.88 -13.46 18.26
CA ALA A 57 9.51 -13.94 18.39
C ALA A 57 8.65 -13.00 19.25
N MET A 58 9.28 -12.32 20.23
CA MET A 58 8.62 -11.51 21.25
C MET A 58 8.56 -10.02 20.89
N ASP A 59 9.48 -9.54 20.03
CA ASP A 59 9.64 -8.14 19.64
C ASP A 59 8.30 -7.49 19.19
N LYS A 60 7.52 -8.22 18.39
CA LYS A 60 6.23 -7.77 17.86
C LYS A 60 5.01 -8.30 18.64
N LEU A 61 5.24 -8.97 19.77
CA LEU A 61 4.18 -9.54 20.59
C LEU A 61 3.79 -8.57 21.72
N GLY A 62 2.52 -8.15 21.73
CA GLY A 62 2.01 -7.10 22.61
C GLY A 62 2.22 -5.68 22.07
N GLU A 63 1.58 -4.70 22.69
CA GLU A 63 1.62 -3.29 22.27
C GLU A 63 2.46 -2.43 23.22
N GLY A 64 3.25 -1.51 22.66
CA GLY A 64 3.97 -0.47 23.40
C GLY A 64 5.15 -0.92 24.26
N GLY A 65 5.81 0.04 24.91
CA GLY A 65 6.93 -0.18 25.84
C GLY A 65 8.16 -0.87 25.25
N THR A 66 8.98 -1.43 26.14
CA THR A 66 10.29 -2.01 25.81
C THR A 66 10.33 -3.48 26.19
N LEU A 67 10.88 -4.32 25.33
CA LEU A 67 11.12 -5.73 25.64
C LEU A 67 12.23 -5.86 26.67
N VAL A 68 12.01 -6.65 27.71
CA VAL A 68 12.96 -6.88 28.81
C VAL A 68 13.19 -8.38 29.01
N LYS A 69 14.42 -8.76 29.30
CA LYS A 69 14.79 -10.16 29.57
C LYS A 69 14.76 -10.42 31.07
N LEU A 70 14.00 -11.43 31.49
CA LEU A 70 13.88 -11.87 32.87
C LEU A 70 15.07 -12.74 33.28
N SER A 71 15.21 -12.99 34.59
CA SER A 71 16.29 -13.78 35.17
C SER A 71 16.26 -15.26 34.74
N ASP A 72 15.09 -15.79 34.40
CA ASP A 72 14.90 -17.15 33.86
C ASP A 72 15.22 -17.26 32.36
N GLY A 73 15.59 -16.15 31.73
CA GLY A 73 15.93 -16.07 30.31
C GLY A 73 14.75 -15.87 29.36
N THR A 74 13.52 -15.79 29.87
CA THR A 74 12.32 -15.44 29.08
C THR A 74 12.20 -13.93 28.89
N PHE A 75 11.35 -13.51 27.95
CA PHE A 75 11.08 -12.11 27.68
C PHE A 75 9.71 -11.67 28.21
N ALA A 76 9.69 -10.46 28.77
CA ALA A 76 8.53 -9.72 29.20
C ALA A 76 8.53 -8.32 28.57
N ARG A 77 7.49 -7.53 28.81
CA ARG A 77 7.37 -6.17 28.28
C ARG A 77 7.23 -5.16 29.41
N SER A 78 8.08 -4.14 29.41
CA SER A 78 8.06 -3.04 30.38
C SER A 78 7.31 -1.85 29.82
N LEU A 79 6.19 -1.48 30.45
CA LEU A 79 5.32 -0.38 30.06
C LEU A 79 5.41 0.77 31.06
N THR A 80 5.59 2.01 30.61
CA THR A 80 5.52 3.19 31.49
C THR A 80 4.07 3.48 31.84
N VAL A 81 3.74 3.35 33.13
CA VAL A 81 2.35 3.45 33.63
C VAL A 81 2.07 4.76 34.37
N ALA A 82 3.09 5.36 34.97
CA ALA A 82 2.97 6.63 35.70
C ALA A 82 4.34 7.29 35.91
N ASP A 83 4.35 8.52 36.41
CA ASP A 83 5.54 9.24 36.86
C ASP A 83 5.41 9.65 38.33
N VAL A 84 6.46 9.45 39.12
CA VAL A 84 6.54 9.94 40.50
C VAL A 84 6.91 11.42 40.51
N LEU A 85 6.09 12.23 41.17
CA LEU A 85 6.28 13.65 41.44
C LEU A 85 6.60 13.86 42.92
N ASN A 86 7.66 14.62 43.21
CA ASN A 86 8.08 15.02 44.56
C ASN A 86 8.20 13.86 45.58
N GLY A 87 8.42 12.62 45.11
CA GLY A 87 8.56 11.42 45.95
C GLY A 87 7.28 10.91 46.65
N GLN A 88 6.15 11.63 46.54
CA GLN A 88 4.91 11.30 47.26
C GLN A 88 3.66 11.28 46.38
N GLN A 89 3.69 11.93 45.22
CA GLN A 89 2.57 12.00 44.29
C GLN A 89 2.88 11.17 43.04
N VAL A 90 1.87 10.55 42.47
CA VAL A 90 1.98 9.72 41.27
C VAL A 90 1.07 10.29 40.19
N LEU A 91 1.67 10.66 39.07
CA LEU A 91 1.00 11.15 37.88
C LEU A 91 0.74 9.99 36.92
N LEU A 92 -0.53 9.59 36.77
CA LEU A 92 -0.88 8.45 35.92
C LEU A 92 -0.72 8.81 34.44
N ALA A 93 -0.19 7.88 33.65
CA ALA A 93 -0.14 8.02 32.21
C ALA A 93 -1.57 8.13 31.64
N LYS A 94 -1.74 8.89 30.55
CA LYS A 94 -3.07 9.12 29.94
C LYS A 94 -3.74 7.81 29.53
N TRP A 95 -2.99 6.86 28.99
CA TRP A 95 -3.52 5.56 28.57
C TRP A 95 -3.92 4.69 29.77
N VAL A 96 -3.16 4.71 30.87
CA VAL A 96 -3.50 3.98 32.11
C VAL A 96 -4.83 4.43 32.66
N ARG A 97 -5.09 5.74 32.72
CA ARG A 97 -6.40 6.27 33.18
C ARG A 97 -7.57 5.76 32.35
N LYS A 98 -7.40 5.67 31.03
CA LYS A 98 -8.42 5.09 30.15
C LYS A 98 -8.56 3.58 30.39
N PHE A 99 -7.44 2.89 30.53
CA PHE A 99 -7.36 1.45 30.73
C PHE A 99 -8.01 0.99 32.04
N THR A 100 -7.79 1.75 33.13
CA THR A 100 -8.36 1.46 34.45
C THR A 100 -9.68 2.18 34.72
N ASN A 101 -10.17 3.02 33.79
CA ASN A 101 -11.30 3.94 33.97
C ASN A 101 -11.15 4.86 35.20
N TRP A 102 -9.92 5.32 35.44
CA TRP A 102 -9.58 6.16 36.58
C TRP A 102 -9.65 7.66 36.22
N GLY A 103 -10.58 8.38 36.84
CA GLY A 103 -10.86 9.79 36.52
C GLY A 103 -9.78 10.78 36.97
N VAL A 104 -9.05 10.47 38.05
CA VAL A 104 -8.11 11.42 38.68
C VAL A 104 -6.73 11.35 38.01
N ARG A 105 -6.11 12.51 37.75
CA ARG A 105 -4.80 12.58 37.09
C ARG A 105 -3.63 12.24 38.02
N GLN A 106 -3.73 12.61 39.29
CA GLN A 106 -2.70 12.45 40.31
C GLN A 106 -3.28 11.78 41.54
N VAL A 107 -2.51 10.90 42.17
CA VAL A 107 -2.87 10.24 43.43
C VAL A 107 -1.64 10.19 44.33
N SER A 108 -1.84 10.04 45.64
CA SER A 108 -0.73 9.77 46.55
C SER A 108 -0.08 8.42 46.23
N LEU A 109 1.18 8.24 46.60
CA LEU A 109 1.89 6.96 46.45
C LEU A 109 1.14 5.79 47.13
N ALA A 110 0.55 6.04 48.30
CA ALA A 110 -0.29 5.08 49.00
C ALA A 110 -1.55 4.73 48.18
N GLY A 111 -2.28 5.75 47.70
CA GLY A 111 -3.48 5.54 46.89
C GLY A 111 -3.18 4.86 45.54
N TRP A 112 -2.00 5.11 44.95
CA TRP A 112 -1.53 4.37 43.78
C TRP A 112 -1.40 2.87 44.09
N ARG A 113 -0.71 2.51 45.17
CA ARG A 113 -0.47 1.11 45.57
C ARG A 113 -1.75 0.39 46.01
N GLU A 114 -2.60 1.05 46.79
CA GLU A 114 -3.77 0.43 47.40
C GLU A 114 -4.98 0.35 46.45
N HIS A 115 -5.10 1.28 45.49
CA HIS A 115 -6.29 1.37 44.66
C HIS A 115 -6.01 1.24 43.16
N VAL A 116 -4.92 1.81 42.66
CA VAL A 116 -4.66 1.81 41.20
C VAL A 116 -3.94 0.54 40.74
N VAL A 117 -2.90 0.10 41.46
CA VAL A 117 -2.14 -1.12 41.13
C VAL A 117 -3.03 -2.37 41.06
N PRO A 118 -3.94 -2.65 42.02
CA PRO A 118 -4.79 -3.83 41.94
C PRO A 118 -5.72 -3.83 40.72
N VAL A 119 -6.25 -2.65 40.35
CA VAL A 119 -7.09 -2.51 39.15
C VAL A 119 -6.25 -2.70 37.89
N LEU A 120 -5.02 -2.17 37.87
CA LEU A 120 -4.08 -2.34 36.77
C LEU A 120 -3.74 -3.82 36.57
N GLU A 121 -3.38 -4.54 37.63
CA GLU A 121 -3.10 -5.99 37.63
C GLU A 121 -4.29 -6.79 37.11
N HIS A 122 -5.49 -6.49 37.61
CA HIS A 122 -6.72 -7.15 37.17
C HIS A 122 -7.00 -6.94 35.68
N ARG A 123 -6.86 -5.70 35.18
CA ARG A 123 -7.09 -5.36 33.76
C ARG A 123 -6.07 -6.03 32.85
N PHE A 124 -4.81 -6.03 33.23
CA PHE A 124 -3.74 -6.68 32.48
C PHE A 124 -3.90 -8.22 32.44
N ALA A 125 -4.32 -8.83 33.54
CA ALA A 125 -4.65 -10.25 33.56
C ALA A 125 -5.83 -10.56 32.62
N ALA A 126 -6.85 -9.69 32.56
CA ALA A 126 -7.97 -9.84 31.63
C ALA A 126 -7.55 -9.74 30.15
N GLU A 127 -6.51 -8.96 29.85
CA GLU A 127 -5.91 -8.87 28.50
C GLU A 127 -4.83 -9.94 28.22
N LYS A 128 -4.69 -10.94 29.10
CA LYS A 128 -3.71 -12.03 28.94
C LYS A 128 -2.26 -11.55 28.94
N THR A 129 -1.97 -10.49 29.69
CA THR A 129 -0.61 -9.99 29.92
C THR A 129 -0.44 -9.65 31.41
N PRO A 130 -0.48 -10.64 32.32
CA PRO A 130 -0.46 -10.37 33.76
C PRO A 130 0.79 -9.58 34.17
N VAL A 131 0.65 -8.69 35.14
CA VAL A 131 1.77 -7.91 35.69
C VAL A 131 2.65 -8.83 36.54
N LEU A 132 3.93 -8.88 36.19
CA LEU A 132 4.96 -9.61 36.93
C LEU A 132 5.58 -8.75 38.04
N ALA A 133 5.78 -7.45 37.76
CA ALA A 133 6.33 -6.51 38.72
C ALA A 133 5.93 -5.07 38.39
N VAL A 134 5.83 -4.23 39.41
CA VAL A 134 5.76 -2.77 39.28
C VAL A 134 7.09 -2.19 39.78
N GLU A 135 7.89 -1.67 38.87
CA GLU A 135 9.19 -1.07 39.13
C GLU A 135 9.05 0.42 39.41
N TYR A 136 9.67 0.86 40.51
CA TYR A 136 9.69 2.26 40.94
C TYR A 136 11.08 2.88 40.71
N PRO A 137 11.16 4.18 40.41
CA PRO A 137 12.44 4.87 40.31
C PRO A 137 13.18 4.81 41.64
N LYS A 138 14.48 4.51 41.61
CA LYS A 138 15.33 4.45 42.83
C LYS A 138 15.55 5.85 43.39
N ALA A 139 15.42 6.00 44.71
CA ALA A 139 15.78 7.24 45.40
C ALA A 139 17.30 7.46 45.33
N VAL A 140 17.74 8.58 44.77
CA VAL A 140 19.15 9.00 44.77
C VAL A 140 19.34 10.04 45.86
N ARG A 141 20.31 9.82 46.77
CA ARG A 141 20.73 10.87 47.70
C ARG A 141 21.42 11.98 46.92
N LEU A 142 20.83 13.18 46.89
CA LEU A 142 21.53 14.38 46.45
C LEU A 142 22.65 14.68 47.47
N LYS A 143 23.85 14.98 46.97
CA LYS A 143 25.07 15.13 47.80
C LYS A 143 25.05 16.36 48.73
N ASP A 144 24.11 17.28 48.57
CA ASP A 144 24.19 18.62 49.17
C ASP A 144 23.07 19.00 50.16
N GLU A 145 22.20 18.09 50.60
CA GLU A 145 21.11 18.48 51.50
C GLU A 145 21.11 17.71 52.83
N PHE A 146 21.20 18.47 53.92
CA PHE A 146 20.85 18.11 55.30
C PHE A 146 19.34 17.80 55.43
N ALA A 147 18.82 16.90 54.60
CA ALA A 147 17.43 16.47 54.66
C ALA A 147 17.31 15.22 55.56
N GLU A 148 16.62 15.37 56.68
CA GLU A 148 16.37 14.32 57.67
C GLU A 148 15.46 13.19 57.15
N HIS A 149 14.91 13.31 55.93
CA HIS A 149 14.01 12.34 55.30
C HIS A 149 14.46 11.97 53.88
N VAL A 150 14.83 10.71 53.68
CA VAL A 150 15.04 10.11 52.35
C VAL A 150 13.66 9.71 51.81
N PRO A 151 13.21 10.22 50.64
CA PRO A 151 11.94 9.80 50.06
C PRO A 151 11.95 8.31 49.71
N GLU A 152 10.83 7.63 49.91
CA GLU A 152 10.69 6.18 49.71
C GLU A 152 10.95 5.75 48.26
N VAL A 153 10.60 6.61 47.31
CA VAL A 153 10.77 6.42 45.87
C VAL A 153 11.45 7.66 45.26
N GLY A 154 12.27 7.44 44.24
CA GLY A 154 12.90 8.52 43.50
C GLY A 154 11.93 9.27 42.59
N LEU A 155 12.42 10.31 41.93
CA LEU A 155 11.67 11.00 40.86
C LEU A 155 11.86 10.23 39.55
N GLY A 156 10.78 10.02 38.79
CA GLY A 156 10.84 9.38 37.48
C GLY A 156 9.71 8.38 37.20
N GLN A 157 9.90 7.56 36.16
CA GLN A 157 8.88 6.67 35.63
C GLN A 157 8.64 5.43 36.51
N ILE A 158 7.38 5.14 36.79
CA ILE A 158 6.92 3.83 37.27
C ILE A 158 6.65 2.95 36.05
N ARG A 159 7.18 1.73 36.06
CA ARG A 159 7.05 0.76 34.97
C ARG A 159 6.32 -0.48 35.44
N ALA A 160 5.38 -0.98 34.65
CA ALA A 160 4.79 -2.30 34.84
C ALA A 160 5.47 -3.28 33.89
N VAL A 161 6.08 -4.33 34.44
CA VAL A 161 6.62 -5.45 33.69
C VAL A 161 5.51 -6.48 33.54
N VAL A 162 5.07 -6.75 32.32
CA VAL A 162 3.97 -7.67 32.00
C VAL A 162 4.46 -8.92 31.27
N ALA A 163 3.85 -10.06 31.58
CA ALA A 163 4.14 -11.33 30.92
C ALA A 163 3.56 -11.37 29.50
N LEU A 164 4.19 -12.17 28.64
CA LEU A 164 3.78 -12.37 27.23
C LEU A 164 3.36 -13.82 26.94
N ASP A 165 3.37 -14.69 27.96
CA ASP A 165 3.17 -16.14 27.88
C ASP A 165 1.75 -16.58 27.51
N GLN A 166 0.76 -15.73 27.74
CA GLN A 166 -0.63 -16.00 27.38
C GLN A 166 -1.06 -15.36 26.04
N LEU A 167 -0.15 -14.64 25.38
CA LEU A 167 -0.40 -14.07 24.05
C LEU A 167 -0.14 -15.12 22.95
N THR A 168 -0.88 -14.99 21.85
CA THR A 168 -0.82 -15.96 20.74
C THR A 168 0.09 -15.49 19.62
N LEU A 169 0.84 -16.42 19.03
CA LEU A 169 1.69 -16.21 17.86
C LEU A 169 1.21 -17.07 16.70
N LYS A 170 1.32 -16.54 15.48
CA LYS A 170 1.12 -17.35 14.26
C LYS A 170 2.30 -18.31 14.11
N ALA A 171 2.01 -19.61 14.08
CA ALA A 171 3.00 -20.68 13.97
C ALA A 171 2.57 -21.71 12.92
N CYS A 172 3.55 -22.47 12.41
CA CYS A 172 3.31 -23.63 11.57
C CYS A 172 3.21 -24.85 12.49
N VAL A 173 2.09 -25.58 12.45
CA VAL A 173 1.98 -26.86 13.17
C VAL A 173 2.56 -27.96 12.29
N ASP A 174 3.49 -28.74 12.82
CA ASP A 174 4.10 -29.87 12.12
C ASP A 174 3.22 -31.14 12.15
N ALA A 175 3.70 -32.23 11.56
CA ALA A 175 2.98 -33.50 11.52
C ALA A 175 2.80 -34.17 12.89
N HIS A 176 3.55 -33.72 13.91
CA HIS A 176 3.46 -34.21 15.29
C HIS A 176 2.60 -33.31 16.19
N GLY A 177 1.97 -32.27 15.62
CA GLY A 177 1.14 -31.33 16.38
C GLY A 177 1.94 -30.25 17.10
N ILE A 178 3.24 -30.13 16.84
CA ILE A 178 4.10 -29.13 17.48
C ILE A 178 4.01 -27.81 16.70
N ALA A 179 3.66 -26.73 17.39
CA ALA A 179 3.63 -25.39 16.82
C ALA A 179 5.05 -24.82 16.75
N LEU A 180 5.56 -24.63 15.54
CA LEU A 180 6.89 -24.09 15.26
C LEU A 180 6.77 -22.65 14.77
N TRP A 181 7.44 -21.73 15.46
CA TRP A 181 7.58 -20.34 15.03
C TRP A 181 8.78 -20.22 14.09
N ARG A 182 8.53 -19.81 12.84
CA ARG A 182 9.55 -19.70 11.77
C ARG A 182 10.47 -20.93 11.68
N PRO A 183 9.90 -22.14 11.47
CA PRO A 183 10.74 -23.32 11.24
C PRO A 183 11.61 -23.12 10.00
N PRO A 184 12.79 -23.77 9.93
CA PRO A 184 13.55 -23.84 8.68
C PRO A 184 12.67 -24.40 7.56
N GLU A 185 12.54 -23.65 6.47
CA GLU A 185 11.78 -24.08 5.30
C GLU A 185 12.74 -24.56 4.22
N ARG A 186 12.38 -25.65 3.53
CA ARG A 186 13.04 -26.04 2.29
C ARG A 186 12.31 -25.41 1.11
N GLU A 187 13.07 -24.90 0.16
CA GLU A 187 12.52 -24.45 -1.11
C GLU A 187 12.22 -25.66 -1.99
N VAL A 188 10.98 -25.75 -2.50
CA VAL A 188 10.56 -26.81 -3.43
C VAL A 188 10.04 -26.16 -4.69
N PHE A 189 10.66 -26.48 -5.83
CA PHE A 189 10.20 -25.99 -7.12
C PHE A 189 9.02 -26.81 -7.64
N PRO A 190 8.06 -26.17 -8.35
CA PRO A 190 7.13 -26.89 -9.21
C PRO A 190 7.88 -27.80 -10.20
N GLN A 191 7.25 -28.89 -10.65
CA GLN A 191 7.90 -29.87 -11.53
C GLN A 191 8.54 -29.23 -12.78
N ASP A 192 7.86 -28.26 -13.38
CA ASP A 192 8.35 -27.54 -14.56
C ASP A 192 9.63 -26.73 -14.28
N CYS A 193 9.70 -26.09 -13.12
CA CYS A 193 10.86 -25.30 -12.70
C CYS A 193 11.99 -26.17 -12.17
N ALA A 194 11.71 -27.35 -11.59
CA ALA A 194 12.71 -28.20 -10.94
C ALA A 194 13.81 -28.68 -11.90
N ARG A 195 13.52 -28.73 -13.22
CA ARG A 195 14.46 -29.10 -14.28
C ARG A 195 14.83 -27.93 -15.19
N CYS A 196 14.36 -26.72 -14.90
CA CYS A 196 14.57 -25.56 -15.74
C CYS A 196 15.96 -24.95 -15.52
N ALA A 197 16.76 -24.86 -16.59
CA ALA A 197 18.10 -24.26 -16.54
C ALA A 197 18.07 -22.76 -16.19
N GLY A 198 16.95 -22.07 -16.41
CA GLY A 198 16.78 -20.65 -16.12
C GLY A 198 16.42 -20.30 -14.68
N VAL A 199 16.33 -21.28 -13.77
CA VAL A 199 16.01 -21.03 -12.34
C VAL A 199 16.97 -20.05 -11.66
N PRO A 200 18.30 -20.13 -11.83
CA PRO A 200 19.23 -19.18 -11.21
C PRO A 200 18.95 -17.72 -11.62
N ASP A 201 18.57 -17.51 -12.89
CA ASP A 201 18.24 -16.19 -13.42
C ASP A 201 16.85 -15.74 -12.92
N CYS A 202 15.85 -16.64 -12.97
CA CYS A 202 14.49 -16.36 -12.50
C CYS A 202 14.46 -15.94 -11.01
N LYS A 203 15.36 -16.47 -10.19
CA LYS A 203 15.51 -16.09 -8.78
C LYS A 203 15.99 -14.66 -8.57
N GLN A 204 16.71 -14.11 -9.54
CA GLN A 204 17.20 -12.73 -9.49
C GLN A 204 16.16 -11.75 -10.04
N LEU A 205 15.11 -12.24 -10.72
CA LEU A 205 14.06 -11.39 -11.23
C LEU A 205 13.14 -10.88 -10.10
N PRO A 206 12.66 -9.64 -10.19
CA PRO A 206 11.67 -9.13 -9.27
C PRO A 206 10.40 -10.00 -9.28
N THR A 207 9.83 -10.25 -8.09
CA THR A 207 8.55 -10.97 -7.94
C THR A 207 7.33 -10.12 -8.32
N GLY A 208 7.54 -8.84 -8.63
CA GLY A 208 6.51 -7.93 -9.12
C GLY A 208 6.04 -8.29 -10.52
N ALA A 209 4.79 -7.96 -10.84
CA ALA A 209 4.27 -8.16 -12.19
C ALA A 209 5.07 -7.29 -13.18
N GLY A 210 5.75 -7.93 -14.13
CA GLY A 210 6.42 -7.22 -15.22
C GLY A 210 5.44 -6.39 -16.04
N VAL A 211 5.94 -5.31 -16.65
CA VAL A 211 5.13 -4.36 -17.45
C VAL A 211 4.36 -5.07 -18.56
N ALA A 212 4.98 -6.03 -19.26
CA ALA A 212 4.31 -6.82 -20.30
C ALA A 212 3.14 -7.65 -19.76
N THR A 213 3.23 -8.17 -18.53
CA THR A 213 2.14 -8.90 -17.87
C THR A 213 0.98 -7.96 -17.56
N ILE A 214 1.27 -6.73 -17.12
CA ILE A 214 0.26 -5.70 -16.90
C ILE A 214 -0.44 -5.35 -18.21
N TRP A 215 0.31 -5.12 -19.30
CA TRP A 215 -0.26 -4.84 -20.61
C TRP A 215 -1.16 -5.95 -21.13
N ARG A 216 -0.75 -7.22 -20.94
CA ARG A 216 -1.59 -8.38 -21.30
C ARG A 216 -2.87 -8.43 -20.44
N ARG A 217 -2.77 -8.19 -19.14
CA ARG A 217 -3.95 -8.16 -18.23
C ARG A 217 -4.92 -7.03 -18.60
N LEU A 218 -4.39 -5.87 -19.00
CA LEU A 218 -5.20 -4.73 -19.47
C LEU A 218 -5.71 -4.91 -20.91
N GLY A 219 -5.35 -6.00 -21.59
CA GLY A 219 -5.76 -6.27 -22.97
C GLY A 219 -5.12 -5.33 -24.00
N LEU A 220 -3.97 -4.73 -23.69
CA LEU A 220 -3.23 -3.84 -24.59
C LEU A 220 -2.42 -4.61 -25.63
N VAL A 221 -1.95 -5.80 -25.25
CA VAL A 221 -1.23 -6.72 -26.14
C VAL A 221 -1.81 -8.13 -26.01
N ASP A 222 -1.72 -8.90 -27.08
CA ASP A 222 -2.18 -10.29 -27.12
C ASP A 222 -1.15 -11.30 -26.54
N ALA A 223 -1.39 -12.59 -26.77
CA ALA A 223 -0.50 -13.68 -26.35
C ALA A 223 0.86 -13.67 -27.08
N GLY A 224 0.94 -13.08 -28.28
CA GLY A 224 2.17 -12.88 -29.04
C GLY A 224 2.89 -11.57 -28.74
N GLY A 225 2.27 -10.68 -27.96
CA GLY A 225 2.82 -9.35 -27.67
C GLY A 225 2.47 -8.30 -28.74
N VAL A 226 1.53 -8.60 -29.65
CA VAL A 226 1.08 -7.66 -30.68
C VAL A 226 0.06 -6.69 -30.08
N PRO A 227 0.18 -5.37 -30.34
CA PRO A 227 -0.79 -4.40 -29.85
C PRO A 227 -2.21 -4.69 -30.34
N THR A 228 -3.16 -4.77 -29.41
CA THR A 228 -4.58 -4.85 -29.72
C THR A 228 -5.11 -3.49 -30.20
N ARG A 229 -6.38 -3.41 -30.64
CA ARG A 229 -7.01 -2.10 -30.93
C ARG A 229 -6.94 -1.16 -29.72
N ARG A 230 -7.22 -1.68 -28.51
CA ARG A 230 -7.09 -0.94 -27.25
C ARG A 230 -5.67 -0.47 -27.02
N GLY A 231 -4.68 -1.35 -27.21
CA GLY A 231 -3.26 -1.01 -27.10
C GLY A 231 -2.86 0.11 -28.04
N ARG A 232 -3.34 0.08 -29.28
CA ARG A 232 -3.10 1.14 -30.28
C ARG A 232 -3.71 2.48 -29.83
N ILE A 233 -4.96 2.50 -29.36
CA ILE A 233 -5.58 3.72 -28.84
C ILE A 233 -4.79 4.26 -27.65
N VAL A 234 -4.48 3.40 -26.67
CA VAL A 234 -3.74 3.78 -25.47
C VAL A 234 -2.37 4.38 -25.83
N SER A 235 -1.71 3.85 -26.86
CA SER A 235 -0.41 4.37 -27.32
C SER A 235 -0.45 5.81 -27.86
N PHE A 236 -1.63 6.34 -28.17
CA PHE A 236 -1.78 7.71 -28.65
C PHE A 236 -1.83 8.73 -27.52
N PHE A 237 -2.00 8.30 -26.27
CA PHE A 237 -2.21 9.15 -25.10
C PHE A 237 -1.18 8.90 -24.01
N HIS A 238 -1.10 9.82 -23.06
CA HIS A 238 -0.23 9.68 -21.90
C HIS A 238 -0.96 9.02 -20.73
N SER A 239 -0.19 8.37 -19.85
CA SER A 239 -0.67 7.89 -18.54
C SER A 239 -1.97 7.06 -18.62
N GLY A 240 -2.94 7.34 -17.76
CA GLY A 240 -4.23 6.64 -17.68
C GLY A 240 -5.26 7.07 -18.72
N ASP A 241 -5.06 8.19 -19.42
CA ASP A 241 -6.10 8.79 -20.29
C ASP A 241 -6.43 7.86 -21.46
N GLY A 242 -5.39 7.26 -22.04
CA GLY A 242 -5.57 6.29 -23.12
C GLY A 242 -6.41 5.08 -22.70
N LEU A 243 -6.25 4.61 -21.45
CA LEU A 243 -7.03 3.49 -20.92
C LEU A 243 -8.50 3.89 -20.78
N ALA A 244 -8.76 5.09 -20.29
CA ALA A 244 -10.10 5.61 -20.13
C ALA A 244 -10.80 5.89 -21.46
N ILE A 245 -10.10 6.50 -22.41
CA ILE A 245 -10.60 6.75 -23.77
C ILE A 245 -10.92 5.43 -24.46
N ALA A 246 -10.04 4.44 -24.38
CA ALA A 246 -10.29 3.15 -24.99
C ALA A 246 -11.47 2.43 -24.33
N ALA A 247 -11.58 2.44 -23.00
CA ALA A 247 -12.71 1.85 -22.27
C ALA A 247 -14.04 2.51 -22.65
N ALA A 248 -14.08 3.84 -22.73
CA ALA A 248 -15.28 4.60 -23.08
C ALA A 248 -15.69 4.41 -24.54
N LEU A 249 -14.72 4.29 -25.47
CA LEU A 249 -15.03 3.99 -26.87
C LEU A 249 -15.53 2.55 -27.05
N GLU A 250 -15.07 1.59 -26.25
CA GLU A 250 -15.56 0.21 -26.24
C GLU A 250 -16.98 0.09 -25.64
N ASP A 251 -17.40 1.02 -24.76
CA ASP A 251 -18.78 1.11 -24.27
C ASP A 251 -19.68 1.84 -25.29
N GLU A 252 -20.36 1.08 -26.14
CA GLU A 252 -21.27 1.62 -27.16
C GLU A 252 -22.49 2.35 -26.58
N SER A 253 -22.81 2.15 -25.29
CA SER A 253 -23.92 2.86 -24.62
C SER A 253 -23.64 4.35 -24.39
N LEU A 254 -22.38 4.78 -24.51
CA LEU A 254 -21.99 6.18 -24.45
C LEU A 254 -21.99 6.76 -25.86
N SER A 255 -22.77 7.81 -26.13
CA SER A 255 -22.74 8.42 -27.47
C SER A 255 -21.42 9.15 -27.71
N ILE A 256 -20.97 9.27 -28.97
CA ILE A 256 -19.75 10.04 -29.30
C ILE A 256 -19.90 11.53 -28.95
N VAL A 257 -21.13 12.04 -29.00
CA VAL A 257 -21.48 13.41 -28.61
C VAL A 257 -21.21 13.61 -27.12
N ASP A 258 -21.78 12.77 -26.26
CA ASP A 258 -21.60 12.87 -24.80
C ASP A 258 -20.16 12.56 -24.42
N PHE A 259 -19.57 11.54 -25.04
CA PHE A 259 -18.18 11.16 -24.81
C PHE A 259 -17.22 12.33 -25.06
N SER A 260 -17.49 13.15 -26.08
CA SER A 260 -16.63 14.30 -26.39
C SER A 260 -16.55 15.33 -25.26
N TYR A 261 -17.61 15.49 -24.45
CA TYR A 261 -17.60 16.37 -23.27
C TYR A 261 -17.13 15.65 -22.01
N GLU A 262 -17.45 14.35 -21.86
CA GLU A 262 -16.96 13.51 -20.76
C GLU A 262 -15.43 13.47 -20.65
N LEU A 263 -14.69 13.70 -21.74
CA LEU A 263 -13.24 13.85 -21.70
C LEU A 263 -12.76 14.95 -20.73
N ALA A 264 -13.58 15.97 -20.47
CA ALA A 264 -13.25 17.04 -19.52
C ALA A 264 -13.03 16.50 -18.10
N ASN A 265 -13.63 15.36 -17.77
CA ASN A 265 -13.51 14.72 -16.47
C ASN A 265 -12.13 14.10 -16.22
N LEU A 266 -11.31 13.83 -17.25
CA LEU A 266 -10.03 13.13 -17.10
C LEU A 266 -9.02 13.86 -16.21
N HIS A 267 -9.03 15.19 -16.23
CA HIS A 267 -8.09 16.05 -15.47
C HIS A 267 -8.80 17.02 -14.52
N ALA A 268 -10.10 16.82 -14.27
CA ALA A 268 -10.89 17.69 -13.41
C ALA A 268 -10.52 17.51 -11.92
N GLY A 269 -10.16 16.29 -11.49
CA GLY A 269 -9.89 15.99 -10.09
C GLY A 269 -11.11 16.20 -9.19
N HIS A 270 -10.89 16.25 -7.87
CA HIS A 270 -11.98 16.22 -6.88
C HIS A 270 -12.82 17.50 -6.81
N ARG A 271 -12.33 18.65 -7.30
CA ARG A 271 -12.99 19.96 -7.12
C ARG A 271 -14.26 20.13 -7.96
N PHE A 272 -14.40 19.35 -9.03
CA PHE A 272 -15.56 19.37 -9.91
C PHE A 272 -16.65 18.40 -9.44
N ALA A 273 -16.26 17.41 -8.64
CA ALA A 273 -17.20 16.45 -8.08
C ALA A 273 -18.02 17.11 -6.96
N LYS A 274 -19.35 16.90 -7.00
CA LYS A 274 -20.26 17.32 -5.92
C LYS A 274 -20.10 16.37 -4.72
N GLY A 275 -19.04 16.54 -3.93
CA GLY A 275 -18.74 15.68 -2.77
C GLY A 275 -18.04 14.36 -3.14
N ASP A 276 -18.54 13.23 -2.65
CA ASP A 276 -17.95 11.89 -2.87
C ASP A 276 -18.21 11.31 -4.28
N ALA A 277 -18.92 12.05 -5.14
CA ALA A 277 -19.34 11.65 -6.49
C ALA A 277 -18.21 11.57 -7.54
N ARG A 278 -16.95 11.52 -7.11
CA ARG A 278 -15.77 11.63 -7.98
C ARG A 278 -15.77 10.62 -9.14
N TRP A 279 -16.29 9.42 -8.91
CA TRP A 279 -16.29 8.31 -9.87
C TRP A 279 -17.66 8.06 -10.53
N GLU A 280 -18.62 8.99 -10.43
CA GLU A 280 -19.99 8.79 -10.91
C GLU A 280 -20.18 9.03 -12.43
N GLY A 281 -19.17 9.55 -13.13
CA GLY A 281 -19.27 9.82 -14.57
C GLY A 281 -19.12 8.58 -15.46
N ARG A 282 -19.51 8.70 -16.74
CA ARG A 282 -19.65 7.53 -17.63
C ARG A 282 -18.31 6.89 -18.00
N ILE A 283 -17.25 7.69 -18.12
CA ILE A 283 -15.90 7.17 -18.37
C ILE A 283 -15.41 6.32 -17.19
N ALA A 284 -15.59 6.79 -15.94
CA ALA A 284 -15.20 6.01 -14.77
C ALA A 284 -15.95 4.68 -14.70
N LEU A 285 -17.26 4.68 -14.97
CA LEU A 285 -18.06 3.46 -15.02
C LEU A 285 -17.56 2.48 -16.11
N ALA A 286 -17.24 2.98 -17.30
CA ALA A 286 -16.68 2.16 -18.38
C ALA A 286 -15.32 1.55 -17.97
N CYS A 287 -14.44 2.34 -17.34
CA CYS A 287 -13.14 1.87 -16.85
C CYS A 287 -13.31 0.78 -15.78
N GLN A 288 -14.17 1.00 -14.79
CA GLN A 288 -14.42 0.02 -13.72
C GLN A 288 -15.04 -1.28 -14.23
N ARG A 289 -15.95 -1.21 -15.20
CA ARG A 289 -16.52 -2.39 -15.86
C ARG A 289 -15.45 -3.20 -16.59
N LEU A 290 -14.51 -2.51 -17.25
CA LEU A 290 -13.51 -3.15 -18.07
C LEU A 290 -12.30 -3.66 -17.29
N PHE A 291 -11.78 -2.84 -16.38
CA PHE A 291 -10.54 -3.11 -15.64
C PHE A 291 -10.79 -3.65 -14.23
N GLY A 292 -11.98 -3.46 -13.66
CA GLY A 292 -12.27 -3.81 -12.26
C GLY A 292 -11.54 -2.93 -11.24
N PRO A 293 -11.72 -3.19 -9.94
CA PRO A 293 -11.10 -2.41 -8.87
C PRO A 293 -9.62 -2.80 -8.71
N GLN A 294 -8.76 -2.23 -9.54
CA GLN A 294 -7.30 -2.43 -9.46
C GLN A 294 -6.54 -1.11 -9.52
N THR A 295 -5.47 -1.02 -8.73
CA THR A 295 -4.56 0.13 -8.75
C THR A 295 -3.27 -0.28 -9.47
N ILE A 296 -2.91 0.49 -10.48
CA ILE A 296 -1.68 0.36 -11.27
C ILE A 296 -1.02 1.73 -11.27
N THR A 297 0.12 1.84 -10.59
CA THR A 297 0.84 3.10 -10.40
C THR A 297 1.02 3.85 -11.72
N GLY A 298 0.56 5.10 -11.76
CA GLY A 298 0.66 5.98 -12.93
C GLY A 298 -0.42 5.77 -14.00
N TYR A 299 -1.25 4.73 -13.90
CA TYR A 299 -2.29 4.41 -14.88
C TYR A 299 -3.69 4.45 -14.29
N LEU A 300 -3.93 3.71 -13.21
CA LEU A 300 -5.26 3.53 -12.61
C LEU A 300 -5.18 3.58 -11.09
N ASP A 301 -6.14 4.23 -10.47
CA ASP A 301 -6.48 4.16 -9.06
C ASP A 301 -7.91 3.61 -8.93
N ASN A 302 -8.06 2.47 -8.27
CA ASN A 302 -9.34 1.75 -8.18
C ASN A 302 -10.05 1.55 -9.54
N GLY A 303 -9.27 1.27 -10.58
CA GLY A 303 -9.77 1.02 -11.94
C GLY A 303 -10.06 2.27 -12.76
N VAL A 304 -9.78 3.49 -12.28
CA VAL A 304 -10.07 4.77 -12.95
C VAL A 304 -8.79 5.63 -13.01
N PRO A 305 -8.57 6.52 -14.01
CA PRO A 305 -7.42 7.40 -14.01
C PRO A 305 -7.28 8.23 -12.72
N PRO A 306 -6.07 8.39 -12.16
CA PRO A 306 -5.85 9.06 -10.88
C PRO A 306 -6.26 10.54 -10.83
N GLU A 307 -6.38 11.22 -11.97
CA GLU A 307 -6.79 12.64 -12.05
C GLU A 307 -8.27 12.81 -12.39
N TYR A 308 -9.00 11.71 -12.59
CA TYR A 308 -10.41 11.77 -12.97
C TYR A 308 -11.27 12.44 -11.91
N GLY A 309 -12.26 13.21 -12.33
CA GLY A 309 -13.35 13.72 -11.50
C GLY A 309 -14.58 14.06 -12.33
N ALA A 310 -15.74 13.55 -11.92
CA ALA A 310 -17.02 13.82 -12.59
C ALA A 310 -17.50 15.27 -12.37
N GLY A 311 -18.28 15.80 -13.30
CA GLY A 311 -18.94 17.10 -13.24
C GLY A 311 -18.35 18.17 -14.16
N ALA A 312 -17.15 17.95 -14.73
CA ALA A 312 -16.55 18.89 -15.67
C ALA A 312 -17.17 18.82 -17.07
N GLU A 313 -17.86 17.72 -17.41
CA GLU A 313 -18.54 17.54 -18.69
C GLU A 313 -19.68 18.54 -18.90
N GLU A 314 -20.42 18.89 -17.83
CA GLU A 314 -21.49 19.89 -17.89
C GLU A 314 -20.92 21.27 -18.22
N ILE A 315 -19.80 21.63 -17.59
CA ILE A 315 -19.09 22.89 -17.81
C ILE A 315 -18.52 22.93 -19.23
N ALA A 316 -17.92 21.84 -19.71
CA ALA A 316 -17.39 21.77 -21.06
C ALA A 316 -18.49 21.93 -22.13
N ALA A 317 -19.66 21.31 -21.92
CA ALA A 317 -20.81 21.45 -22.80
C ALA A 317 -21.37 22.88 -22.81
N ASP A 318 -21.46 23.52 -21.64
CA ASP A 318 -21.96 24.89 -21.53
C ASP A 318 -20.99 25.93 -22.08
N VAL A 319 -19.69 25.81 -21.79
CA VAL A 319 -18.66 26.71 -22.35
C VAL A 319 -18.52 26.55 -23.86
N HIS A 320 -18.75 25.35 -24.39
CA HIS A 320 -18.82 25.15 -25.83
C HIS A 320 -20.00 25.95 -26.45
N ARG A 321 -21.15 26.00 -25.77
CA ARG A 321 -22.33 26.75 -26.23
C ARG A 321 -22.17 28.26 -26.05
N ASP A 322 -21.65 28.68 -24.90
CA ASP A 322 -21.40 30.08 -24.53
C ASP A 322 -20.03 30.21 -23.83
N PRO A 323 -18.98 30.60 -24.58
CA PRO A 323 -17.62 30.75 -24.04
C PRO A 323 -17.50 31.77 -22.89
N LEU A 324 -18.42 32.74 -22.79
CA LEU A 324 -18.41 33.78 -21.76
C LEU A 324 -19.13 33.33 -20.47
N GLY A 325 -19.93 32.26 -20.54
CA GLY A 325 -20.75 31.74 -19.44
C GLY A 325 -19.98 31.03 -18.32
N LYS A 326 -18.66 30.84 -18.46
CA LYS A 326 -17.84 30.07 -17.49
C LYS A 326 -17.89 30.60 -16.05
N ASN A 327 -18.11 31.91 -15.87
CA ASN A 327 -18.19 32.52 -14.54
C ASN A 327 -19.42 32.04 -13.74
N GLY A 328 -20.46 31.53 -14.40
CA GLY A 328 -21.65 30.97 -13.74
C GLY A 328 -21.41 29.67 -12.99
N TRP A 329 -20.28 29.00 -13.24
CA TRP A 329 -19.91 27.73 -12.63
C TRP A 329 -18.99 27.86 -11.40
N VAL A 330 -18.60 29.09 -11.04
CA VAL A 330 -17.74 29.34 -9.89
C VAL A 330 -18.48 29.06 -8.60
N THR A 331 -17.84 28.32 -7.69
CA THR A 331 -18.36 28.02 -6.35
C THR A 331 -17.31 28.36 -5.29
N GLU A 332 -17.61 28.13 -4.01
CA GLU A 332 -16.62 28.24 -2.94
C GLU A 332 -15.41 27.30 -3.12
N PHE A 333 -15.60 26.17 -3.80
CA PHE A 333 -14.59 25.11 -3.98
C PHE A 333 -14.02 25.02 -5.40
N LEU A 334 -14.70 25.62 -6.39
CA LEU A 334 -14.31 25.61 -7.81
C LEU A 334 -14.05 27.04 -8.28
N GLY A 335 -12.78 27.37 -8.51
CA GLY A 335 -12.36 28.70 -8.98
C GLY A 335 -12.33 28.83 -10.50
N VAL A 336 -12.32 30.06 -11.00
CA VAL A 336 -12.19 30.37 -12.45
C VAL A 336 -10.92 29.74 -13.05
N GLY A 337 -9.80 29.75 -12.32
CA GLY A 337 -8.55 29.16 -12.79
C GLY A 337 -8.60 27.64 -12.94
N ASP A 338 -9.39 26.95 -12.10
CA ASP A 338 -9.61 25.51 -12.23
C ASP A 338 -10.43 25.22 -13.50
N ILE A 339 -11.47 26.00 -13.75
CA ILE A 339 -12.30 25.92 -14.96
C ILE A 339 -11.46 26.17 -16.22
N ASP A 340 -10.63 27.22 -16.23
CA ASP A 340 -9.75 27.54 -17.34
C ASP A 340 -8.75 26.42 -17.63
N ARG A 341 -8.14 25.86 -16.57
CA ARG A 341 -7.24 24.71 -16.72
C ARG A 341 -7.97 23.50 -17.28
N MET A 342 -9.15 23.17 -16.77
CA MET A 342 -9.96 22.06 -17.26
C MET A 342 -10.29 22.22 -18.75
N ILE A 343 -10.67 23.41 -19.21
CA ILE A 343 -10.94 23.70 -20.62
C ILE A 343 -9.68 23.49 -21.48
N ILE A 344 -8.52 23.94 -21.00
CA ILE A 344 -7.23 23.77 -21.70
C ILE A 344 -6.91 22.28 -21.88
N GLU A 345 -7.03 21.49 -20.81
CA GLU A 345 -6.73 20.05 -20.85
C GLU A 345 -7.73 19.28 -21.72
N TRP A 346 -9.04 19.57 -21.57
CA TRP A 346 -10.09 18.98 -22.40
C TRP A 346 -9.82 19.20 -23.89
N ARG A 347 -9.52 20.45 -24.29
CA ARG A 347 -9.15 20.79 -25.67
C ARG A 347 -7.83 20.13 -26.10
N SER A 348 -6.89 19.94 -25.18
CA SER A 348 -5.63 19.23 -25.44
C SER A 348 -5.90 17.78 -25.82
N VAL A 349 -6.74 17.08 -25.06
CA VAL A 349 -7.17 15.70 -25.36
C VAL A 349 -7.92 15.64 -26.68
N LEU A 350 -8.84 16.58 -26.96
CA LEU A 350 -9.53 16.65 -28.26
C LEU A 350 -8.56 16.85 -29.43
N ARG A 351 -7.53 17.69 -29.27
CA ARG A 351 -6.48 17.87 -30.29
C ARG A 351 -5.69 16.58 -30.51
N GLN A 352 -5.36 15.88 -29.43
CA GLN A 352 -4.67 14.59 -29.51
C GLN A 352 -5.51 13.55 -30.26
N VAL A 353 -6.81 13.46 -29.99
CA VAL A 353 -7.76 12.62 -30.74
C VAL A 353 -7.80 13.02 -32.22
N ALA A 354 -7.95 14.31 -32.52
CA ALA A 354 -8.10 14.82 -33.88
C ALA A 354 -6.88 14.55 -34.78
N HIS A 355 -5.68 14.51 -34.19
CA HIS A 355 -4.41 14.31 -34.89
C HIS A 355 -3.81 12.90 -34.73
N ALA A 356 -4.42 12.05 -33.91
CA ALA A 356 -3.97 10.68 -33.75
C ALA A 356 -4.13 9.87 -35.05
N PRO A 357 -3.33 8.80 -35.25
CA PRO A 357 -3.43 7.93 -36.41
C PRO A 357 -4.84 7.35 -36.61
N ASP A 358 -5.23 7.14 -37.87
CA ASP A 358 -6.49 6.46 -38.19
C ASP A 358 -6.43 4.98 -37.74
N LEU A 359 -7.59 4.47 -37.36
CA LEU A 359 -7.83 3.07 -37.04
C LEU A 359 -8.99 2.59 -37.90
N ASP A 360 -8.94 1.34 -38.35
CA ASP A 360 -10.06 0.73 -39.05
C ASP A 360 -11.20 0.39 -38.08
N TRP A 361 -11.85 1.44 -37.59
CA TRP A 361 -12.95 1.41 -36.64
C TRP A 361 -13.81 2.65 -36.85
N PRO A 362 -15.04 2.51 -37.40
CA PRO A 362 -15.91 3.65 -37.72
C PRO A 362 -16.13 4.60 -36.53
N ARG A 363 -16.36 4.04 -35.34
CA ARG A 363 -16.58 4.81 -34.10
C ARG A 363 -15.38 5.68 -33.72
N TRP A 364 -14.14 5.24 -34.00
CA TRP A 364 -12.95 6.07 -33.82
C TRP A 364 -12.93 7.23 -34.81
N ARG A 365 -13.23 6.98 -36.08
CA ARG A 365 -13.31 8.02 -37.12
C ARG A 365 -14.39 9.05 -36.80
N ASP A 366 -15.55 8.60 -36.32
CA ASP A 366 -16.64 9.47 -35.87
C ASP A 366 -16.19 10.35 -34.70
N PHE A 367 -15.46 9.77 -33.74
CA PHE A 367 -14.89 10.52 -32.63
C PHE A 367 -13.85 11.55 -33.08
N GLN A 368 -12.97 11.19 -34.01
CA GLN A 368 -12.02 12.14 -34.61
C GLN A 368 -12.72 13.28 -35.35
N ALA A 369 -13.79 12.98 -36.10
CA ALA A 369 -14.59 13.98 -36.79
C ALA A 369 -15.28 14.92 -35.80
N ARG A 370 -15.87 14.37 -34.72
CA ARG A 370 -16.48 15.14 -33.64
C ARG A 370 -15.48 16.06 -32.93
N ALA A 371 -14.30 15.55 -32.59
CA ALA A 371 -13.25 16.35 -31.97
C ALA A 371 -12.82 17.53 -32.86
N LYS A 372 -12.66 17.29 -34.18
CA LYS A 372 -12.35 18.34 -35.16
C LYS A 372 -13.46 19.39 -35.27
N ALA A 373 -14.73 18.99 -35.19
CA ALA A 373 -15.85 19.93 -35.23
C ALA A 373 -15.82 20.86 -34.01
N ILE A 374 -15.74 20.32 -32.79
CA ILE A 374 -15.67 21.12 -31.56
C ILE A 374 -14.50 22.10 -31.61
N LEU A 375 -13.30 21.64 -32.02
CA LEU A 375 -12.11 22.49 -32.09
C LEU A 375 -12.21 23.62 -33.13
N ARG A 376 -13.06 23.49 -34.14
CA ARG A 376 -13.33 24.57 -35.13
C ARG A 376 -14.38 25.55 -34.63
N GLU A 377 -15.32 25.08 -33.83
CA GLU A 377 -16.43 25.88 -33.26
C GLU A 377 -15.97 26.74 -32.08
N THR A 378 -14.75 26.53 -31.57
CA THR A 378 -14.27 27.16 -30.34
C THR A 378 -12.86 27.75 -30.49
N ASP A 379 -12.75 29.05 -30.24
CA ASP A 379 -11.45 29.72 -30.16
C ASP A 379 -10.71 29.35 -28.86
N SER A 380 -9.39 29.21 -28.95
CA SER A 380 -8.57 28.96 -27.76
C SER A 380 -8.50 30.23 -26.91
N PRO A 381 -8.66 30.16 -25.58
CA PRO A 381 -8.36 31.29 -24.69
C PRO A 381 -6.85 31.64 -24.67
N THR A 382 -6.02 30.82 -25.34
CA THR A 382 -4.59 31.08 -25.54
C THR A 382 -4.41 32.25 -26.50
N LEU A 383 -3.90 33.37 -25.98
CA LEU A 383 -3.47 34.52 -26.78
C LEU A 383 -2.42 34.05 -27.81
N THR A 384 -2.77 34.00 -29.09
CA THR A 384 -1.84 33.68 -30.18
C THR A 384 -0.97 34.86 -30.57
N ASP A 385 -1.41 36.08 -30.22
CA ASP A 385 -0.69 37.32 -30.44
C ASP A 385 0.24 37.59 -29.26
N LEU A 386 1.32 36.80 -29.20
CA LEU A 386 2.34 36.95 -28.16
C LEU A 386 3.28 38.09 -28.53
N PRO A 387 3.70 38.93 -27.57
CA PRO A 387 4.72 39.94 -27.84
C PRO A 387 6.01 39.26 -28.35
N PRO A 388 6.78 39.94 -29.22
CA PRO A 388 8.06 39.42 -29.68
C PRO A 388 8.95 39.11 -28.48
N LEU A 389 9.65 37.96 -28.54
CA LEU A 389 10.58 37.54 -27.49
C LEU A 389 11.61 38.66 -27.23
N ASP A 390 11.82 39.00 -25.96
CA ASP A 390 12.89 39.92 -25.59
C ASP A 390 14.25 39.33 -25.99
N TYR A 391 15.23 40.18 -26.29
CA TYR A 391 16.57 39.76 -26.71
C TYR A 391 17.22 38.79 -25.71
N ALA A 392 16.95 38.94 -24.41
CA ALA A 392 17.40 38.01 -23.38
C ALA A 392 16.79 36.60 -23.51
N GLN A 393 15.53 36.50 -23.96
CA GLN A 393 14.80 35.25 -24.16
C GLN A 393 15.18 34.52 -25.45
N THR A 394 15.77 35.23 -26.43
CA THR A 394 16.33 34.62 -27.65
C THR A 394 17.66 33.91 -27.42
N LYS A 395 18.30 34.13 -26.26
CA LYS A 395 19.56 33.46 -25.89
C LYS A 395 19.28 32.15 -25.17
N ARG A 396 20.15 31.16 -25.42
CA ARG A 396 20.11 29.88 -24.69
C ARG A 396 20.27 30.14 -23.20
N VAL A 397 19.23 29.84 -22.42
CA VAL A 397 19.27 29.94 -20.95
C VAL A 397 20.24 28.87 -20.43
N ASN A 398 21.30 29.30 -19.77
CA ASN A 398 22.22 28.39 -19.08
C ASN A 398 21.74 28.24 -17.62
N HIS A 399 21.22 27.06 -17.27
CA HIS A 399 20.74 26.74 -15.92
C HIS A 399 21.87 26.41 -14.92
N GLN A 400 23.14 26.66 -15.27
CA GLN A 400 24.26 26.48 -14.34
C GLN A 400 24.23 27.52 -13.23
N LEU A 401 23.98 27.05 -12.01
CA LEU A 401 24.24 27.82 -10.79
C LEU A 401 25.75 28.05 -10.66
N SER A 402 26.20 29.26 -10.93
CA SER A 402 27.58 29.68 -10.66
C SER A 402 27.77 29.88 -9.15
N LEU A 403 28.13 28.82 -8.44
CA LEU A 403 28.51 28.92 -7.03
C LEU A 403 29.93 29.48 -6.97
N ARG A 404 30.09 30.65 -6.33
CA ARG A 404 31.42 31.18 -6.01
C ARG A 404 32.07 30.20 -5.03
N ARG A 405 33.21 29.61 -5.43
CA ARG A 405 34.05 28.84 -4.50
C ARG A 405 34.59 29.80 -3.44
N HIS A 406 34.27 29.53 -2.18
CA HIS A 406 34.92 30.16 -1.03
C HIS A 406 36.26 29.48 -0.75
#